data_AF-A0A6M5PB62-F1
#
_entry.id   AF-A0A6M5PB62-F1
#
_cell.length_a   1.000
_cell.length_b   1.000
_cell.length_c   1.000
_cell.angle_alpha   90.00
_cell.angle_beta   90.00
_cell.angle_gamma   90.00
#
_symmetry.space_group_name_H-M   'P 1'
#
loop_
_entity.id
_entity.type
_entity.pdbx_description
1 polymer ?
#
loop_
_entity_poly.entity_id
_entity_poly.type
_entity_poly.pdbx_seq_one_letter_code
_entity_poly.pdbx_strand_id
1 'polypeptide(L)' 'MREDLGFIPLVTPTSQIVGTQAVLNVLTGERYKTIAKETAGILKGEYGHTPVPVNAALQARVLEGAPVTCRPADC' A
#
# COMPACT_ATOMS: atom_id res chain seq x y z
N MET A 1 -8.75 2.86 -4.91
CA MET A 1 -8.06 2.65 -3.61
C MET A 1 -7.62 1.20 -3.47
N ARG A 2 -8.53 0.22 -3.44
CA ARG A 2 -8.15 -1.21 -3.40
C ARG A 2 -7.42 -1.66 -4.67
N GLU A 3 -7.82 -1.14 -5.82
CA GLU A 3 -7.14 -1.35 -7.11
C GLU A 3 -5.73 -0.77 -7.12
N ASP A 4 -5.54 0.43 -6.55
CA ASP A 4 -4.23 1.09 -6.44
C ASP A 4 -3.23 0.30 -5.56
N LEU A 5 -3.76 -0.53 -4.65
CA LEU A 5 -3.01 -1.42 -3.78
C LEU A 5 -3.04 -2.88 -4.27
N GLY A 6 -3.24 -3.10 -5.57
CA GLY A 6 -3.03 -4.43 -6.17
C GLY A 6 -4.04 -5.48 -5.74
N PHE A 7 -5.26 -5.07 -5.36
CA PHE A 7 -6.31 -5.97 -4.85
C PHE A 7 -5.90 -6.75 -3.60
N ILE A 8 -5.19 -6.10 -2.67
CA ILE A 8 -4.87 -6.70 -1.37
C ILE A 8 -6.15 -7.27 -0.69
N PRO A 9 -6.10 -8.47 -0.10
CA PRO A 9 -7.21 -8.99 0.70
C PRO A 9 -7.51 -8.02 1.83
N LEU A 10 -8.78 -7.60 1.96
CA LEU A 10 -9.26 -6.72 3.03
C LEU A 10 -9.52 -7.53 4.30
N VAL A 11 -8.47 -8.12 4.85
CA VAL A 11 -8.49 -8.80 6.14
C VAL A 11 -7.87 -7.88 7.19
N THR A 12 -8.05 -8.15 8.48
CA THR A 12 -7.28 -7.43 9.51
C THR A 12 -5.82 -7.87 9.44
N PRO A 13 -4.84 -6.95 9.33
CA PRO A 13 -4.92 -5.49 9.54
C PRO A 13 -5.07 -4.63 8.27
N THR A 14 -4.98 -5.19 7.06
CA THR A 14 -5.00 -4.44 5.78
C THR A 14 -6.31 -3.69 5.51
N SER A 15 -7.44 -4.19 5.98
CA SER A 15 -8.75 -3.50 5.89
C SER A 15 -8.75 -2.16 6.62
N GLN A 16 -8.11 -2.08 7.79
CA GLN A 16 -8.00 -0.84 8.57
C GLN A 16 -7.10 0.17 7.86
N ILE A 17 -5.99 -0.28 7.30
CA ILE A 17 -5.03 0.56 6.56
C ILE A 17 -5.69 1.22 5.36
N VAL A 18 -6.42 0.42 4.56
CA VAL A 18 -7.19 0.91 3.40
C VAL A 18 -8.25 1.92 3.82
N GLY A 19 -8.97 1.66 4.92
CA GLY A 19 -9.98 2.56 5.48
C GLY A 19 -9.38 3.90 5.91
N THR A 20 -8.32 3.89 6.71
CA THR A 20 -7.64 5.10 7.18
C THR A 20 -7.13 5.94 6.02
N GLN A 21 -6.49 5.31 5.02
CA GLN A 21 -5.99 6.02 3.87
C GLN A 21 -7.11 6.57 2.97
N ALA A 22 -8.25 5.88 2.86
CA ALA A 22 -9.42 6.41 2.17
C ALA A 22 -9.97 7.66 2.89
N VAL A 23 -10.06 7.63 4.22
CA VAL A 23 -10.48 8.79 5.02
C VAL A 23 -9.51 9.94 4.85
N LEU A 24 -8.19 9.69 4.93
CA LEU A 24 -7.17 10.72 4.70
C LEU A 24 -7.28 11.37 3.31
N ASN A 25 -7.53 10.58 2.28
CA ASN A 25 -7.72 11.10 0.92
C ASN A 25 -8.96 12.01 0.81
N VAL A 26 -10.03 11.71 1.54
CA VAL A 26 -11.25 12.54 1.59
C VAL A 26 -10.98 13.82 2.40
N LEU A 27 -10.35 13.70 3.57
CA LEU A 27 -10.06 14.84 4.44
C LEU A 27 -9.09 15.84 3.82
N THR A 28 -8.08 15.35 3.10
CA THR A 28 -7.09 16.20 2.42
C THR A 28 -7.59 16.76 1.09
N GLY A 29 -8.73 16.27 0.59
CA GLY A 29 -9.29 16.64 -0.72
C GLY A 29 -8.48 16.16 -1.93
N GLU A 30 -7.39 15.42 -1.70
CA GLU A 30 -6.42 15.07 -2.73
C GLU A 30 -5.91 13.64 -2.50
N ARG A 31 -6.04 12.78 -3.53
CA ARG A 31 -5.71 11.36 -3.41
C ARG A 31 -4.21 11.16 -3.22
N TYR A 32 -3.83 10.45 -2.16
CA TYR A 32 -2.43 10.11 -1.86
C TYR A 32 -1.54 11.35 -1.65
N LYS A 33 -2.11 12.45 -1.18
CA LYS A 33 -1.36 13.61 -0.70
C LYS A 33 -0.47 13.23 0.49
N THR A 34 -1.07 12.55 1.46
CA THR A 34 -0.40 11.97 2.63
C THR A 34 -0.57 10.46 2.59
N ILE A 35 0.54 9.74 2.46
CA ILE A 35 0.54 8.27 2.45
C ILE A 35 0.89 7.80 3.87
N ALA A 36 -0.01 7.04 4.49
CA ALA A 36 0.25 6.45 5.81
C ALA A 36 1.41 5.44 5.71
N LYS A 37 2.17 5.28 6.81
CA LYS A 37 3.29 4.33 6.86
C LYS A 37 2.85 2.91 6.52
N GLU A 38 1.69 2.49 7.01
CA GLU A 38 1.18 1.15 6.69
C GLU A 38 0.83 1.00 5.20
N THR A 39 0.22 2.02 4.58
CA THR A 39 -0.03 2.03 3.13
C THR A 39 1.28 1.98 2.34
N ALA A 40 2.30 2.70 2.80
CA ALA A 40 3.64 2.66 2.21
C ALA A 40 4.25 1.26 2.32
N GLY A 41 4.10 0.58 3.46
CA GLY A 41 4.54 -0.81 3.62
C GLY A 41 3.85 -1.76 2.64
N ILE A 42 2.54 -1.59 2.38
CA ILE A 42 1.81 -2.38 1.36
C ILE A 42 2.43 -2.15 -0.02
N LEU A 43 2.65 -0.89 -0.39
CA LEU A 43 3.25 -0.52 -1.67
C LEU A 43 4.71 -1.04 -1.80
N LYS A 44 5.46 -1.09 -0.70
CA LYS A 44 6.82 -1.64 -0.65
C LYS A 44 6.88 -3.16 -0.75
N GLY A 45 5.77 -3.85 -0.49
CA GLY A 45 5.71 -5.31 -0.43
C GLY A 45 5.95 -5.90 0.97
N GLU A 46 5.98 -5.07 2.02
CA GLU A 46 6.21 -5.52 3.41
C GLU A 46 5.07 -6.41 3.93
N TYR A 47 3.85 -6.22 3.42
CA TYR A 47 2.67 -7.03 3.77
C TYR A 47 2.51 -8.29 2.91
N GLY A 48 3.48 -8.57 2.04
CA GLY A 48 3.48 -9.72 1.13
C GLY A 48 2.99 -9.39 -0.28
N HIS A 49 2.76 -10.44 -1.05
CA HIS A 49 2.46 -10.32 -2.48
C HIS A 49 0.99 -9.99 -2.70
N THR A 50 0.71 -8.87 -3.35
CA THR A 50 -0.63 -8.52 -3.81
C THR A 50 -0.95 -9.33 -5.08
N PRO A 51 -2.20 -9.79 -5.29
CA PRO A 51 -2.56 -10.59 -6.46
C PRO A 51 -2.41 -9.84 -7.78
N VAL A 52 -2.47 -8.51 -7.73
CA VAL A 52 -2.22 -7.62 -8.87
C VAL A 52 -1.07 -6.69 -8.48
N PRO A 53 -0.21 -6.27 -9.43
CA PRO A 53 0.77 -5.23 -9.15
C PRO A 53 0.09 -3.95 -8.64
N VAL A 54 0.68 -3.35 -7.61
CA VAL A 54 0.25 -2.04 -7.09
C VAL A 54 0.53 -0.94 -8.11
N ASN A 55 -0.07 0.23 -7.91
CA ASN A 55 0.15 1.37 -8.78
C ASN A 55 1.64 1.81 -8.75
N ALA A 56 2.36 1.62 -9.85
CA ALA A 56 3.80 1.89 -9.95
C ALA A 56 4.16 3.36 -9.64
N ALA A 57 3.28 4.32 -9.96
CA ALA A 57 3.53 5.73 -9.65
C ALA A 57 3.46 5.99 -8.14
N LEU A 58 2.49 5.38 -7.45
CA LEU A 58 2.42 5.44 -5.99
C LEU A 58 3.56 4.68 -5.35
N GLN A 59 3.89 3.51 -5.89
CA GLN A 59 5.01 2.69 -5.45
C GLN A 59 6.32 3.48 -5.50
N ALA A 60 6.63 4.13 -6.62
CA ALA A 60 7.82 4.97 -6.78
C ALA A 60 7.89 6.15 -5.80
N ARG A 61 6.74 6.66 -5.32
CA ARG A 61 6.72 7.73 -4.30
C ARG A 61 7.10 7.26 -2.91
N VAL A 62 6.93 5.98 -2.59
CA VAL A 62 7.27 5.40 -1.28
C VAL A 62 8.48 4.48 -1.33
N LEU A 63 8.86 3.98 -2.51
CA LEU A 63 10.08 3.25 -2.74
C LEU A 63 11.26 4.23 -2.87
N GLU A 64 12.08 4.29 -1.83
CA GLU A 64 13.41 4.93 -1.88
C GLU A 64 14.48 3.99 -2.50
N GLY A 65 14.07 3.06 -3.37
CA GLY A 65 14.93 2.00 -3.88
C GLY A 65 14.17 0.85 -4.55
N ALA A 66 14.67 -0.38 -4.41
CA ALA A 66 14.04 -1.57 -4.98
C ALA A 66 12.85 -2.06 -4.12
N PRO A 67 11.76 -2.54 -4.74
CA PRO A 67 10.66 -3.18 -4.02
C PRO A 67 11.12 -4.46 -3.32
N VAL A 68 10.56 -4.72 -2.15
CA VAL A 68 10.79 -5.98 -1.44
C VAL A 68 10.06 -7.08 -2.20
N THR A 69 10.82 -7.87 -2.97
CA THR A 69 10.28 -9.02 -3.72
C THR A 69 10.35 -10.32 -2.94
N CYS A 70 11.13 -10.38 -1.85
CA CYS A 70 11.23 -11.55 -1.00
C CYS A 70 10.16 -11.54 0.10
N ARG A 71 9.60 -12.71 0.39
CA ARG A 71 8.73 -12.88 1.56
C ARG A 71 9.59 -12.74 2.83
N PRO A 72 9.20 -11.91 3.81
CA PRO A 72 9.95 -11.76 5.06
C PRO A 72 9.97 -13.03 5.94
N ALA A 73 9.23 -14.07 5.58
CA ALA A 73 9.21 -15.36 6.26
C ALA A 73 10.19 -16.40 5.69
N ASP A 74 10.92 -16.08 4.60
CA ASP A 74 11.85 -16.99 3.91
C ASP A 74 13.33 -16.73 4.27
N CYS A 75 13.63 -15.98 5.34
CA CYS A 75 14.99 -15.73 5.86
C CYS A 75 15.18 -16.27 7.29
#